data_AF-A0A1Y0BFT3-F1
#
_entry.id   AF-A0A1Y0BFT3-F1
#
_cell.length_a   1.000
_cell.length_b   1.000
_cell.length_c   1.000
_cell.angle_alpha   90.00
_cell.angle_beta   90.00
_cell.angle_gamma   90.00
#
_symmetry.space_group_name_H-M   'P 1'
#
loop_
_entity.id
_entity.type
_entity.pdbx_description
1 polymer ?
#
loop_
_entity_poly.entity_id
_entity_poly.type
_entity_poly.pdbx_seq_one_letter_code
_entity_poly.pdbx_strand_id
1 'polypeptide(L)'
;MVHHPKAVVGDPVPQILRQWLQRWRACFTAPSWEHVLVLVMGALLAPGKRTVSSCLRMTGRAEAANFASYHQILSRARWSPRAVARRLLGIVVERLVPEGPVVIGMDDTIERRWGRRITARGIYRDPVRSSHGHFVKASGLRWLSFMGLCCKDWRQSEVGCRSAPIRRLLRNGG
;
A
#
# COMPACT_ATOMS: atom_id res chain seq x y z
N MET A 1 -35.91 26.27 -22.00
CA MET A 1 -34.73 25.37 -21.93
C MET A 1 -34.24 25.35 -20.49
N VAL A 2 -34.67 24.34 -19.72
CA VAL A 2 -34.25 24.19 -18.33
C VAL A 2 -32.90 23.47 -18.33
N HIS A 3 -31.84 24.19 -17.96
CA HIS A 3 -30.54 23.59 -17.69
C HIS A 3 -30.73 22.56 -16.58
N HIS A 4 -30.75 21.29 -16.94
CA HIS A 4 -30.57 20.22 -15.97
C HIS A 4 -29.13 20.33 -15.47
N PRO A 5 -28.88 20.54 -14.16
CA PRO A 5 -27.55 20.30 -13.63
C PRO A 5 -27.23 18.82 -13.95
N LYS A 6 -26.19 18.59 -14.74
CA LYS A 6 -25.60 17.25 -14.87
C LYS A 6 -25.33 16.79 -13.45
N ALA A 7 -26.10 15.82 -12.96
CA ALA A 7 -25.84 15.19 -11.69
C ALA A 7 -24.37 14.76 -11.69
N VAL A 8 -23.58 15.35 -10.79
CA VAL A 8 -22.23 14.86 -10.47
C VAL A 8 -22.47 13.61 -9.64
N VAL A 9 -22.79 12.51 -10.32
CA VAL A 9 -23.16 11.25 -9.66
C VAL A 9 -21.92 10.65 -9.00
N GLY A 10 -21.97 10.54 -7.67
CA GLY A 10 -20.98 9.89 -6.81
C GLY A 10 -20.10 10.92 -6.11
N ASP A 11 -20.56 11.35 -4.92
CA ASP A 11 -20.01 12.42 -4.08
C ASP A 11 -18.49 12.64 -4.24
N PRO A 12 -18.05 13.91 -4.37
CA PRO A 12 -16.63 14.22 -4.37
C PRO A 12 -16.00 13.61 -3.11
N VAL A 13 -14.82 13.02 -3.25
CA VAL A 13 -14.11 12.34 -2.15
C VAL A 13 -14.22 13.17 -0.86
N PRO A 14 -14.73 12.60 0.25
CA PRO A 14 -15.03 13.36 1.46
C PRO A 14 -13.88 14.23 1.90
N GLN A 15 -14.18 15.47 2.31
CA GLN A 15 -13.15 16.44 2.70
C GLN A 15 -12.26 15.91 3.84
N ILE A 16 -12.83 15.11 4.75
CA ILE A 16 -12.08 14.46 5.82
C ILE A 16 -10.97 13.54 5.28
N LEU A 17 -11.25 12.76 4.22
CA LEU A 17 -10.26 11.89 3.61
C LEU A 17 -9.17 12.71 2.91
N ARG A 18 -9.53 13.84 2.29
CA ARG A 18 -8.56 14.78 1.71
C ARG A 18 -7.64 15.35 2.78
N GLN A 19 -8.19 15.77 3.91
CA GLN A 19 -7.43 16.30 5.04
C GLN A 19 -6.46 15.25 5.62
N TRP A 20 -6.93 14.02 5.83
CA TRP A 20 -6.08 12.93 6.32
C TRP A 20 -4.91 12.63 5.38
N LEU A 21 -5.17 12.63 4.07
CA LEU A 21 -4.16 12.30 3.07
C LEU A 21 -3.33 13.51 2.61
N GLN A 22 -3.64 14.73 3.08
CA GLN A 22 -3.00 15.97 2.63
C GLN A 22 -1.47 15.94 2.73
N ARG A 23 -0.93 15.23 3.74
CA ARG A 23 0.52 15.05 3.94
C ARG A 23 1.23 14.39 2.74
N TRP A 24 0.51 13.69 1.86
CA TRP A 24 1.01 13.05 0.65
C TRP A 24 0.74 13.82 -0.64
N ARG A 25 0.04 14.97 -0.59
CA ARG A 25 -0.32 15.78 -1.77
C ARG A 25 0.88 16.12 -2.66
N ALA A 26 2.02 16.41 -2.05
CA ALA A 26 3.26 16.75 -2.74
C ALA A 26 3.91 15.56 -3.48
N CYS A 27 3.48 14.33 -3.22
CA CYS A 27 3.98 13.14 -3.91
C CYS A 27 3.33 12.92 -5.28
N PHE A 28 2.28 13.68 -5.61
CA PHE A 28 1.45 13.48 -6.80
C PHE A 28 1.26 14.77 -7.60
N THR A 29 1.10 14.63 -8.91
CA THR A 29 0.60 15.72 -9.76
C THR A 29 -0.87 16.00 -9.45
N ALA A 30 -1.37 17.19 -9.81
CA ALA A 30 -2.76 17.58 -9.52
C ALA A 30 -3.80 16.56 -10.05
N PRO A 31 -3.73 16.07 -11.31
CA PRO A 31 -4.67 15.06 -11.80
C PRO A 31 -4.51 13.71 -11.11
N SER A 32 -3.28 13.30 -10.81
CA SER A 32 -3.01 12.02 -10.14
C SER A 32 -3.55 12.03 -8.71
N TRP A 33 -3.47 13.18 -8.04
CA TRP A 33 -3.96 13.35 -6.68
C TRP A 33 -5.46 13.06 -6.57
N GLU A 34 -6.27 13.62 -7.48
CA GLU A 34 -7.71 13.39 -7.49
C GLU A 34 -8.06 11.91 -7.71
N HIS A 35 -7.37 11.25 -8.65
CA HIS A 35 -7.56 9.81 -8.87
C HIS A 35 -7.12 8.96 -7.67
N VAL A 36 -6.01 9.30 -7.01
CA VAL A 36 -5.52 8.59 -5.82
C VAL A 36 -6.54 8.67 -4.69
N LEU A 37 -7.13 9.84 -4.45
CA LEU A 37 -8.18 10.02 -3.44
C LEU A 37 -9.38 9.11 -3.69
N VAL A 38 -9.85 9.03 -4.93
CA VAL A 38 -10.94 8.12 -5.34
C VAL A 38 -10.54 6.66 -5.12
N LEU A 39 -9.32 6.28 -5.51
CA LEU A 39 -8.84 4.90 -5.35
C LEU A 39 -8.67 4.50 -3.89
N VAL A 40 -8.21 5.41 -3.02
CA VAL A 40 -8.11 5.15 -1.58
C VAL A 40 -9.49 5.00 -0.97
N MET A 41 -10.42 5.90 -1.28
CA MET A 41 -11.82 5.78 -0.85
C MET A 41 -12.42 4.43 -1.29
N GLY A 42 -12.29 4.08 -2.57
CA GLY A 42 -12.78 2.81 -3.09
C GLY A 42 -12.10 1.59 -2.45
N ALA A 43 -10.82 1.69 -2.09
CA ALA A 43 -10.10 0.60 -1.42
C ALA A 43 -10.54 0.42 0.05
N LEU A 44 -10.93 1.51 0.72
CA LEU A 44 -11.51 1.47 2.06
C LEU A 44 -12.92 0.87 2.04
N LEU A 45 -13.71 1.16 1.01
CA LEU A 45 -15.09 0.70 0.88
C LEU A 45 -15.21 -0.72 0.28
N ALA A 46 -14.23 -1.18 -0.51
CA ALA A 46 -14.35 -2.45 -1.22
C ALA A 46 -14.34 -3.68 -0.28
N PRO A 47 -15.38 -4.53 -0.30
CA PRO A 47 -15.34 -5.83 0.33
C PRO A 47 -14.48 -6.78 -0.50
N GLY A 48 -13.42 -7.33 0.10
CA GLY A 48 -12.54 -8.32 -0.56
C GLY A 48 -11.44 -7.70 -1.42
N LYS A 49 -11.40 -8.04 -2.72
CA LYS A 49 -10.27 -7.68 -3.60
C LYS A 49 -10.30 -6.19 -3.96
N ARG A 50 -9.30 -5.45 -3.50
CA ARG A 50 -9.11 -4.01 -3.74
C ARG A 50 -8.48 -3.71 -5.11
N THR A 51 -9.05 -4.25 -6.19
CA THR A 51 -8.61 -3.93 -7.55
C THR A 51 -9.08 -2.53 -7.93
N VAL A 52 -8.39 -1.88 -8.89
CA VAL A 52 -8.81 -0.56 -9.41
C VAL A 52 -10.28 -0.58 -9.84
N SER A 53 -10.69 -1.59 -10.60
CA SER A 53 -12.08 -1.76 -11.04
C SER A 53 -13.05 -1.92 -9.86
N SER A 54 -12.68 -2.67 -8.82
CA SER A 54 -13.51 -2.80 -7.62
C SER A 54 -13.63 -1.48 -6.87
N CYS A 55 -12.54 -0.73 -6.71
CA CYS A 55 -12.55 0.60 -6.11
C CYS A 55 -13.45 1.56 -6.90
N LEU A 56 -13.38 1.53 -8.23
CA LEU A 56 -14.23 2.37 -9.08
C LEU A 56 -15.70 1.97 -8.96
N ARG A 57 -16.04 0.68 -8.92
CA ARG A 57 -17.43 0.25 -8.67
C ARG A 57 -17.96 0.76 -7.33
N MET A 58 -17.18 0.64 -6.25
CA MET A 58 -17.59 1.08 -4.91
C MET A 58 -17.76 2.60 -4.79
N THR A 59 -17.15 3.36 -5.69
CA THR A 59 -17.24 4.81 -5.73
C THR A 59 -18.18 5.31 -6.84
N GLY A 60 -19.05 4.44 -7.37
CA GLY A 60 -20.04 4.80 -8.41
C GLY A 60 -19.45 5.11 -9.78
N ARG A 61 -18.21 4.68 -10.06
CA ARG A 61 -17.43 4.99 -11.26
C ARG A 61 -17.19 3.76 -12.16
N ALA A 62 -18.07 2.76 -12.07
CA ALA A 62 -17.98 1.55 -12.89
C ALA A 62 -17.98 1.87 -14.40
N GLU A 63 -18.87 2.77 -14.82
CA GLU A 63 -19.09 3.18 -16.22
C GLU A 63 -18.43 4.53 -16.56
N ALA A 64 -17.46 4.98 -15.76
CA ALA A 64 -16.84 6.28 -15.98
C ALA A 64 -16.07 6.30 -17.30
N ALA A 65 -16.32 7.28 -18.18
CA ALA A 65 -15.62 7.40 -19.47
C ALA A 65 -14.08 7.50 -19.32
N ASN A 66 -13.60 7.99 -18.17
CA ASN A 66 -12.19 8.08 -17.84
C ASN A 66 -11.65 6.88 -17.02
N PHE A 67 -12.31 5.72 -17.04
CA PHE A 67 -11.92 4.52 -16.30
C PHE A 67 -10.43 4.15 -16.47
N ALA A 68 -9.93 4.23 -17.70
CA ALA A 68 -8.54 3.92 -18.03
C ALA A 68 -7.54 4.82 -17.28
N SER A 69 -7.88 6.09 -17.02
CA SER A 69 -7.02 7.06 -16.34
C SER A 69 -6.69 6.65 -14.90
N TYR A 70 -7.57 5.91 -14.22
CA TYR A 70 -7.31 5.38 -12.89
C TYR A 70 -6.31 4.23 -12.90
N HIS A 71 -6.35 3.36 -13.92
CA HIS A 71 -5.34 2.33 -14.11
C HIS A 71 -3.97 2.94 -14.42
N GLN A 72 -3.94 4.06 -15.14
CA GLN A 72 -2.71 4.77 -15.46
C GLN A 72 -1.96 5.27 -14.22
N ILE A 73 -2.63 5.47 -13.08
CA ILE A 73 -1.96 5.80 -11.81
C ILE A 73 -0.90 4.77 -11.45
N LEU A 74 -1.19 3.48 -11.62
CA LEU A 74 -0.28 2.40 -11.23
C LEU A 74 0.70 1.99 -12.34
N SER A 75 0.56 2.53 -13.56
CA SER A 75 1.36 2.11 -14.71
C SER A 75 2.14 3.22 -15.41
N ARG A 76 1.65 4.47 -15.41
CA ARG A 76 2.16 5.57 -16.24
C ARG A 76 2.30 6.90 -15.50
N ALA A 77 1.51 7.15 -14.46
CA ALA A 77 1.52 8.43 -13.76
C ALA A 77 2.88 8.72 -13.11
N ARG A 78 3.26 10.00 -13.08
CA ARG A 78 4.53 10.46 -12.47
C ARG A 78 4.36 10.64 -10.97
N TRP A 79 4.71 9.62 -10.20
CA TRP A 79 4.85 9.66 -8.74
C TRP A 79 5.86 8.61 -8.28
N SER A 80 6.33 8.71 -7.04
CA SER A 80 7.34 7.79 -6.49
C SER A 80 6.78 6.98 -5.33
N PRO A 81 6.69 5.64 -5.44
CA PRO A 81 6.27 4.79 -4.32
C PRO A 81 7.23 4.89 -3.13
N ARG A 82 8.52 5.11 -3.39
CA ARG A 82 9.52 5.37 -2.34
C ARG A 82 9.26 6.69 -1.62
N ALA A 83 8.86 7.75 -2.33
CA ALA A 83 8.54 9.03 -1.69
C ALA A 83 7.30 8.91 -0.79
N VAL A 84 6.26 8.22 -1.25
CA VAL A 84 5.06 7.92 -0.47
C VAL A 84 5.40 7.08 0.77
N ALA A 85 6.19 6.02 0.60
CA ALA A 85 6.64 5.16 1.70
C ALA A 85 7.50 5.91 2.72
N ARG A 86 8.43 6.76 2.27
CA ARG A 86 9.24 7.62 3.17
C ARG A 86 8.37 8.57 3.98
N ARG A 87 7.35 9.18 3.35
CA ARG A 87 6.40 10.06 4.04
C ARG A 87 5.58 9.30 5.08
N LEU A 88 5.11 8.11 4.73
CA LEU A 88 4.41 7.22 5.66
C LEU A 88 5.30 6.83 6.85
N LEU A 89 6.56 6.43 6.58
CA LEU A 89 7.53 6.10 7.63
C LEU A 89 7.72 7.27 8.60
N GLY A 90 7.93 8.48 8.08
CA GLY A 90 8.08 9.68 8.91
C GLY A 90 6.88 9.89 9.84
N ILE A 91 5.65 9.70 9.34
CA ILE A 91 4.43 9.83 10.14
C ILE A 91 4.36 8.73 11.21
N VAL A 92 4.70 7.49 10.86
CA VAL A 92 4.69 6.35 11.79
C VAL A 92 5.70 6.57 12.92
N VAL A 93 6.93 6.99 12.60
CA VAL A 93 7.97 7.25 13.59
C VAL A 93 7.58 8.43 14.49
N GLU A 94 7.18 9.56 13.90
CA GLU A 94 6.71 10.76 14.64
C GLU A 94 5.60 10.42 15.64
N ARG A 95 4.66 9.55 15.26
CA ARG A 95 3.48 9.24 16.07
C ARG A 95 3.68 8.12 17.08
N LEU A 96 4.49 7.12 16.76
CA LEU A 96 4.62 5.91 17.58
C LEU A 96 5.90 5.86 18.40
N VAL A 97 6.93 6.61 18.01
CA VAL A 97 8.21 6.70 18.72
C VAL A 97 8.57 8.19 18.86
N PRO A 98 7.81 8.95 19.67
CA PRO A 98 8.06 10.39 19.84
C PRO A 98 9.40 10.66 20.54
N GLU A 99 9.85 9.74 21.40
CA GLU A 99 11.10 9.82 22.14
C GLU A 99 11.76 8.44 22.20
N GLY A 100 13.09 8.42 22.24
CA GLY A 100 13.89 7.19 22.37
C GLY A 100 14.25 6.51 21.03
N PRO A 101 14.90 5.34 21.09
CA PRO A 101 15.43 4.68 19.91
C PRO A 101 14.32 4.07 19.03
N VAL A 102 14.50 4.16 17.71
CA VAL A 102 13.66 3.43 16.75
C VAL A 102 14.21 2.02 16.60
N VAL A 103 13.48 1.03 17.11
CA VAL A 103 13.81 -0.38 16.93
C VAL A 103 13.19 -0.90 15.64
N ILE A 104 13.99 -1.53 14.78
CA ILE A 104 13.55 -2.06 13.49
C ILE A 104 13.71 -3.57 13.47
N GLY A 105 12.58 -4.28 13.45
CA GLY A 105 12.54 -5.71 13.14
C GLY A 105 12.73 -5.94 11.64
N MET A 106 13.44 -7.00 11.28
CA MET A 106 13.64 -7.42 9.89
C MET A 106 13.06 -8.81 9.70
N ASP A 107 12.28 -9.00 8.64
CA ASP A 107 11.72 -10.30 8.28
C ASP A 107 11.64 -10.47 6.77
N ASP A 108 11.88 -11.68 6.28
CA ASP A 108 11.75 -12.01 4.86
C ASP A 108 10.34 -12.56 4.59
N THR A 109 9.61 -11.95 3.65
CA THR A 109 8.29 -12.42 3.23
C THR A 109 8.28 -12.77 1.75
N ILE A 110 7.71 -13.93 1.42
CA ILE A 110 7.57 -14.39 0.03
C ILE A 110 6.19 -13.98 -0.49
N GLU A 111 6.15 -13.04 -1.43
CA GLU A 111 4.93 -12.74 -2.17
C GLU A 111 4.79 -13.73 -3.32
N ARG A 112 3.78 -14.60 -3.24
CA ARG A 112 3.46 -15.60 -4.27
C ARG A 112 2.76 -14.94 -5.47
N ARG A 113 3.53 -14.20 -6.26
CA ARG A 113 3.07 -13.51 -7.46
C ARG A 113 3.86 -13.93 -8.69
N TRP A 114 3.15 -14.16 -9.78
CA TRP A 114 3.70 -14.53 -11.08
C TRP A 114 3.24 -13.58 -12.19
N GLY A 115 3.99 -13.54 -13.28
CA GLY A 115 3.61 -12.81 -14.50
C GLY A 115 4.82 -12.51 -15.38
N ARG A 116 4.57 -12.32 -16.67
CA ARG A 116 5.61 -12.07 -17.69
C ARG A 116 6.54 -10.89 -17.36
N ARG A 117 6.04 -9.90 -16.61
CA ARG A 117 6.81 -8.70 -16.20
C ARG A 117 7.52 -8.83 -14.85
N ILE A 118 7.43 -9.98 -14.17
CA ILE A 118 8.05 -10.21 -12.86
C ILE A 118 9.33 -11.01 -13.04
N THR A 119 10.40 -10.31 -13.37
CA THR A 119 11.72 -10.91 -13.65
C THR A 119 12.49 -11.28 -12.39
N ALA A 120 12.25 -10.59 -11.27
CA ALA A 120 12.89 -10.85 -9.98
C ALA A 120 12.34 -12.11 -9.25
N ARG A 121 11.53 -12.92 -9.92
CA ARG A 121 10.95 -14.13 -9.33
C ARG A 121 12.05 -15.16 -9.07
N GLY A 122 12.05 -15.73 -7.88
CA GLY A 122 12.95 -16.81 -7.49
C GLY A 122 12.21 -18.04 -6.99
N ILE A 123 13.01 -19.02 -6.60
CA ILE A 123 12.58 -20.17 -5.80
C ILE A 123 13.30 -20.05 -4.47
N TYR A 124 12.54 -19.97 -3.38
CA TYR A 124 13.05 -19.76 -2.04
C TYR A 124 12.59 -20.90 -1.13
N ARG A 125 13.30 -21.13 -0.02
CA ARG A 125 12.80 -22.01 1.04
C ARG A 125 11.53 -21.40 1.64
N ASP A 126 10.51 -22.23 1.84
CA ASP A 126 9.30 -21.87 2.58
C ASP A 126 9.44 -22.35 4.03
N PRO A 127 9.88 -21.49 4.96
CA PRO A 127 10.15 -21.91 6.34
C PRO A 127 8.86 -22.35 7.06
N VAL A 128 7.70 -21.80 6.69
CA VAL A 128 6.41 -22.14 7.31
C VAL A 128 6.00 -23.57 6.97
N ARG A 129 6.34 -24.04 5.77
CA ARG A 129 5.99 -25.39 5.29
C ARG A 129 7.14 -26.40 5.42
N SER A 130 8.31 -25.95 5.85
CA SER A 130 9.49 -26.81 6.03
C SER A 130 9.66 -27.22 7.48
N SER A 131 10.03 -28.47 7.71
CA SER A 131 10.49 -28.98 9.02
C SER A 131 11.94 -29.44 8.93
N HIS A 132 12.52 -29.94 10.02
CA HIS A 132 13.93 -30.35 10.06
C HIS A 132 14.25 -31.47 9.04
N GLY A 133 13.28 -32.34 8.73
CA GLY A 133 13.42 -33.42 7.75
C GLY A 133 12.67 -33.22 6.42
N HIS A 134 11.93 -32.12 6.27
CA HIS A 134 11.09 -31.89 5.08
C HIS A 134 11.28 -30.47 4.54
N PHE A 135 11.88 -30.35 3.36
CA PHE A 135 12.24 -29.08 2.75
C PHE A 135 11.24 -28.69 1.66
N VAL A 136 10.46 -27.63 1.91
CA VAL A 136 9.50 -27.10 0.93
C VAL A 136 10.04 -25.83 0.31
N LYS A 137 9.96 -25.74 -1.01
CA LYS A 137 10.29 -24.53 -1.78
C LYS A 137 9.00 -23.81 -2.19
N ALA A 138 9.03 -22.48 -2.17
CA ALA A 138 8.01 -21.63 -2.74
C ALA A 138 8.60 -20.76 -3.85
N SER A 139 7.89 -20.63 -4.97
CA SER A 139 8.22 -19.65 -5.99
C SER A 139 7.51 -18.33 -5.73
N GLY A 140 8.20 -17.21 -5.88
CA GLY A 140 7.63 -15.90 -5.65
C GLY A 140 8.67 -14.79 -5.70
N LEU A 141 8.30 -13.64 -5.15
CA LEU A 141 9.19 -12.51 -4.91
C LEU A 141 9.59 -12.52 -3.43
N ARG A 142 10.90 -12.48 -3.13
CA ARG A 142 11.36 -12.31 -1.76
C ARG A 142 11.43 -10.83 -1.42
N TRP A 143 10.66 -10.42 -0.43
CA TRP A 143 10.65 -9.06 0.10
C TRP A 143 11.31 -9.05 1.47
N LEU A 144 12.24 -8.13 1.68
CA LEU A 144 12.69 -7.79 3.02
C LEU A 144 11.72 -6.77 3.61
N SER A 145 11.09 -7.13 4.71
CA SER A 145 10.17 -6.28 5.47
C SER A 145 10.90 -5.70 6.67
N PHE A 146 10.85 -4.37 6.79
CA PHE A 146 11.32 -3.64 7.95
C PHE A 146 10.11 -3.21 8.77
N MET A 147 10.09 -3.50 10.05
CA MET A 147 8.97 -3.23 10.94
C MET A 147 9.44 -2.34 12.08
N GLY A 148 8.90 -1.12 12.19
CA GLY A 148 9.11 -0.30 13.38
C GLY A 148 8.44 -0.98 14.57
N LEU A 149 9.20 -1.29 15.62
CA LEU A 149 8.71 -1.86 16.87
C LEU A 149 8.55 -0.72 17.88
N CYS A 150 7.32 -0.52 18.37
CA CYS A 150 6.97 0.63 19.20
C CYS A 150 6.85 0.29 20.70
N CYS A 151 7.34 -0.88 21.14
CA CYS A 151 7.37 -1.22 22.56
C CYS A 151 8.51 -0.47 23.24
N LYS A 152 8.16 0.35 24.24
CA LYS A 152 9.13 1.01 25.11
C LYS A 152 9.92 0.02 25.98
N ASP A 153 9.41 -1.19 26.19
CA ASP A 153 10.13 -2.26 26.87
C ASP A 153 9.59 -3.63 26.42
N TRP A 154 10.37 -4.40 25.66
CA TRP A 154 9.94 -5.69 25.11
C TRP A 154 9.80 -6.78 26.19
N ARG A 155 10.24 -6.50 27.43
CA ARG A 155 10.15 -7.41 28.58
C ARG A 155 8.94 -7.18 29.48
N GLN A 156 8.21 -6.05 29.35
CA GLN A 156 7.13 -5.67 30.30
C GLN A 156 5.85 -5.14 29.63
N SER A 157 5.51 -5.58 28.41
CA SER A 157 4.35 -5.00 27.73
C SER A 157 3.01 -5.64 28.14
N GLU A 158 2.25 -4.97 29.01
CA GLU A 158 0.79 -5.17 29.15
C GLU A 158 0.01 -4.70 27.91
N VAL A 159 0.67 -3.95 27.01
CA VAL A 159 0.10 -3.44 25.75
C VAL A 159 0.87 -4.04 24.57
N GLY A 160 0.22 -4.92 23.81
CA GLY A 160 0.86 -5.73 22.76
C GLY A 160 1.66 -4.96 21.71
N CYS A 161 2.72 -5.59 21.21
CA CYS A 161 3.61 -5.08 20.16
C CYS A 161 2.83 -4.58 18.93
N ARG A 162 2.87 -3.28 18.67
CA ARG A 162 2.36 -2.69 17.42
C ARG A 162 3.52 -2.52 16.45
N SER A 163 3.35 -3.02 15.22
CA SER A 163 4.34 -2.94 14.15
C SER A 163 3.74 -2.39 12.86
N ALA A 164 4.53 -1.58 12.14
CA ALA A 164 4.17 -1.06 10.83
C ALA A 164 5.21 -1.51 9.79
N PRO A 165 4.87 -2.40 8.84
CA PRO A 165 5.83 -2.94 7.89
C PRO A 165 6.07 -2.00 6.70
N ILE A 166 7.34 -1.83 6.33
CA ILE A 166 7.81 -1.22 5.08
C ILE A 166 8.59 -2.28 4.33
N ARG A 167 8.19 -2.55 3.08
CA ARG A 167 8.79 -3.62 2.28
C ARG A 167 9.76 -3.09 1.24
N ARG A 168 10.87 -3.80 1.07
CA ARG A 168 11.84 -3.63 -0.01
C ARG A 168 11.97 -4.94 -0.79
N LEU A 169 11.86 -4.87 -2.11
CA LEU A 169 12.05 -6.04 -2.97
C LEU A 169 13.53 -6.42 -2.98
N LEU A 170 13.83 -7.67 -2.65
CA LEU A 170 15.15 -8.23 -2.90
C LEU A 170 15.18 -8.77 -4.33
N ARG A 171 16.17 -8.31 -5.12
CA ARG A 171 16.44 -8.88 -6.44
C ARG A 171 17.46 -9.99 -6.27
N ASN A 172 17.31 -11.10 -6.98
CA ASN A 172 18.35 -12.12 -7.02
C ASN A 172 19.51 -11.58 -7.88
N GLY A 173 20.71 -11.46 -7.29
CA GLY A 173 21.94 -11.11 -8.00
C GLY A 173 22.46 -9.67 -7.81
N GLY A 174 22.60 -9.21 -6.57
CA GLY A 174 23.30 -7.96 -6.22
C GLY A 174 23.48 -7.84 -4.72
#